data_AF-A0A349M598-F1
#
_entry.id   AF-A0A349M598-F1
#
_cell.length_a   1.000
_cell.length_b   1.000
_cell.length_c   1.000
_cell.angle_alpha   90.00
_cell.angle_beta   90.00
_cell.angle_gamma   90.00
#
_symmetry.space_group_name_H-M   'P 1'
#
loop_
_entity.id
_entity.type
_entity.pdbx_description
1 polymer ?
#
loop_
_entity_poly.entity_id
_entity_poly.type
_entity_poly.pdbx_seq_one_letter_code
_entity_poly.pdbx_strand_id
1 'polypeptide(L)'
;MFNKVSYRRGVIEGVILYTLGRLGALITPAFFPDWLYVAMPLIFLVFQYILGSVWATRRIVSTKRERLSKRFWLLGLRMAVICLGIDIVITLACGLSVNAFGGVQQGPALWRLFIAGPNHLGLLELGFYELKSAALLLSFFTLDVICTRLAMG
;
A
#
# COMPACT_ATOMS: atom_id res chain seq x y z
N MET A 1 10.44 10.14 -21.76
CA MET A 1 11.74 10.76 -21.42
C MET A 1 12.02 10.76 -19.90
N PHE A 2 11.49 9.78 -19.16
CA PHE A 2 11.56 9.68 -17.70
C PHE A 2 12.22 8.35 -17.28
N ASN A 3 13.17 7.83 -18.06
CA ASN A 3 13.37 6.37 -18.11
C ASN A 3 14.40 5.81 -17.13
N LYS A 4 15.02 6.60 -16.25
CA LYS A 4 16.00 6.04 -15.31
C LYS A 4 16.19 6.91 -14.08
N VAL A 5 15.85 6.37 -12.92
CA VAL A 5 16.20 6.96 -11.62
C VAL A 5 17.00 5.96 -10.79
N SER A 6 17.73 6.48 -9.81
CA SER A 6 18.45 5.64 -8.85
C SER A 6 17.48 4.72 -8.10
N TYR A 7 17.99 3.57 -7.67
CA TYR A 7 17.20 2.59 -6.91
C TYR A 7 16.49 3.22 -5.70
N ARG A 8 17.19 4.10 -4.97
CA ARG A 8 16.62 4.82 -3.82
C ARG A 8 15.46 5.71 -4.22
N ARG A 9 15.62 6.49 -5.30
CA ARG A 9 14.58 7.42 -5.75
C ARG A 9 13.35 6.70 -6.29
N GLY A 10 13.52 5.58 -7.01
CA GLY A 10 12.40 4.75 -7.46
C GLY A 10 11.58 4.17 -6.29
N VAL A 11 12.26 3.71 -5.23
CA VAL A 11 11.59 3.25 -4.00
C VAL A 11 10.84 4.40 -3.32
N ILE A 12 11.45 5.58 -3.18
CA ILE A 12 10.81 6.75 -2.56
C ILE A 12 9.56 7.17 -3.36
N GLU A 13 9.64 7.24 -4.69
CA GLU A 13 8.49 7.56 -5.54
C GLU A 13 7.35 6.55 -5.35
N GLY A 14 7.66 5.25 -5.31
CA GLY A 14 6.67 4.20 -5.08
C GLY A 14 6.04 4.27 -3.68
N VAL A 15 6.83 4.59 -2.65
CA VAL A 15 6.35 4.80 -1.29
C VAL A 15 5.42 6.01 -1.21
N ILE A 16 5.75 7.12 -1.88
CA ILE A 16 4.89 8.31 -1.92
C ILE A 16 3.53 7.97 -2.53
N LEU A 17 3.50 7.20 -3.62
CA LEU A 17 2.27 6.76 -4.26
C LEU A 17 1.42 5.87 -3.32
N TYR A 18 2.07 4.94 -2.61
CA TYR A 18 1.42 4.13 -1.59
C TYR A 18 0.79 5.00 -0.50
N THR A 19 1.55 5.96 0.06
CA THR A 19 1.07 6.82 1.14
C THR A 19 -0.09 7.70 0.70
N LEU A 20 -0.07 8.19 -0.55
CA LEU A 20 -1.18 8.97 -1.10
C LEU A 20 -2.44 8.12 -1.23
N GLY A 21 -2.31 6.88 -1.71
CA GLY A 21 -3.42 5.93 -1.75
C GLY A 21 -3.98 5.63 -0.36
N ARG A 22 -3.09 5.36 0.62
CA ARG A 22 -3.48 5.05 2.00
C ARG A 22 -4.14 6.22 2.72
N LEU A 23 -3.67 7.45 2.49
CA LEU A 23 -4.31 8.67 3.01
C LEU A 23 -5.65 8.94 2.33
N GLY A 24 -5.76 8.71 1.02
CA GLY A 24 -7.02 8.77 0.29
C GLY A 24 -8.05 7.76 0.82
N ALA A 25 -7.60 6.55 1.18
CA ALA A 25 -8.45 5.52 1.77
C ALA A 25 -8.95 5.85 3.21
N LEU A 26 -8.44 6.92 3.83
CA LEU A 26 -9.00 7.49 5.07
C LEU A 26 -10.12 8.50 4.80
N ILE A 27 -10.40 8.85 3.55
CA ILE A 27 -11.54 9.73 3.24
C ILE A 27 -12.79 8.86 3.26
N THR A 28 -13.77 9.27 4.06
CA THR A 28 -15.02 8.53 4.20
C THR A 28 -15.75 8.52 2.85
N PRO A 29 -16.21 7.36 2.35
CA PRO A 29 -16.84 7.27 1.03
C PRO A 29 -18.05 8.21 0.86
N ALA A 30 -18.74 8.53 1.96
CA ALA A 30 -19.88 9.45 1.99
C ALA A 30 -19.56 10.90 1.54
N PHE A 31 -18.28 11.30 1.49
CA PHE A 31 -17.89 12.60 0.95
C PHE A 31 -17.98 12.67 -0.59
N PHE A 32 -18.03 11.53 -1.28
CA PHE A 32 -18.03 11.49 -2.74
C PHE A 32 -19.46 11.34 -3.28
N PRO A 33 -19.92 12.24 -4.17
CA PRO A 33 -21.27 12.16 -4.74
C PRO A 33 -21.40 11.08 -5.83
N ASP A 34 -22.60 10.52 -5.96
CA ASP A 34 -23.01 9.61 -7.04
C ASP A 34 -22.04 8.42 -7.25
N TRP A 35 -21.50 8.31 -8.47
CA TRP A 35 -20.59 7.24 -8.89
C TRP A 35 -19.18 7.40 -8.31
N LEU A 36 -18.80 8.59 -7.83
CA LEU A 36 -17.50 8.81 -7.20
C LEU A 36 -17.38 8.07 -5.86
N TYR A 37 -18.50 7.78 -5.21
CA TYR A 37 -18.58 6.91 -4.03
C TYR A 37 -17.90 5.54 -4.25
N VAL A 38 -17.99 5.01 -5.47
CA VAL A 38 -17.38 3.73 -5.86
C VAL A 38 -16.03 3.94 -6.53
N ALA A 39 -15.92 4.92 -7.42
CA ALA A 39 -14.72 5.13 -8.23
C ALA A 39 -13.50 5.57 -7.39
N MET A 40 -13.68 6.46 -6.41
CA MET A 40 -12.56 7.00 -5.63
C MET A 40 -11.90 5.94 -4.73
N PRO A 41 -12.64 5.12 -3.96
CA PRO A 41 -12.06 4.00 -3.21
C PRO A 41 -11.29 3.02 -4.10
N LEU A 42 -11.81 2.71 -5.30
CA LEU A 42 -11.13 1.86 -6.28
C LEU A 42 -9.80 2.48 -6.73
N ILE A 43 -9.78 3.78 -7.01
CA ILE A 43 -8.56 4.49 -7.39
C ILE A 43 -7.54 4.44 -6.25
N PHE A 44 -7.95 4.67 -5.01
CA PHE A 44 -7.05 4.59 -3.84
C PHE A 44 -6.46 3.18 -3.66
N LEU A 45 -7.27 2.15 -3.90
CA LEU A 45 -6.83 0.75 -3.94
C LEU A 45 -5.76 0.51 -5.00
N VAL A 46 -5.95 1.05 -6.21
CA VAL A 46 -4.94 0.94 -7.29
C VAL A 46 -3.65 1.65 -6.88
N PHE A 47 -3.72 2.85 -6.31
CA PHE A 47 -2.53 3.56 -5.80
C PHE A 47 -1.79 2.77 -4.72
N GLN A 48 -2.55 2.16 -3.81
CA GLN A 48 -2.00 1.44 -2.67
C GLN A 48 -1.36 0.12 -3.07
N TYR A 49 -2.01 -0.70 -3.91
CA TYR A 49 -1.52 -2.05 -4.18
C TYR A 49 -0.76 -2.21 -5.49
N ILE A 50 -1.08 -1.42 -6.53
CA ILE A 50 -0.58 -1.65 -7.90
C ILE A 50 0.39 -0.55 -8.35
N LEU A 51 0.00 0.71 -8.17
CA LEU A 51 0.68 1.81 -8.86
C LEU A 51 2.08 2.06 -8.29
N GLY A 52 2.26 1.93 -6.97
CA GLY A 52 3.55 2.11 -6.32
C GLY A 52 4.63 1.11 -6.76
N SER A 53 4.29 -0.18 -6.77
CA SER A 53 5.18 -1.29 -7.15
C SER A 53 5.51 -1.26 -8.66
N VAL A 54 4.50 -1.06 -9.51
CA VAL A 54 4.66 -0.93 -10.96
C VAL A 54 5.51 0.29 -11.30
N TRP A 55 5.24 1.45 -10.70
CA TRP A 55 5.98 2.67 -10.95
C TRP A 55 7.46 2.54 -10.59
N ALA A 56 7.76 2.05 -9.38
CA ALA A 56 9.12 1.83 -8.92
C ALA A 56 9.88 0.86 -9.86
N THR A 57 9.21 -0.22 -10.27
CA THR A 57 9.81 -1.24 -11.16
C THR A 57 10.10 -0.68 -12.55
N ARG A 58 9.17 0.11 -13.12
CA ARG A 58 9.38 0.74 -14.45
C ARG A 58 10.51 1.77 -14.44
N ARG A 59 10.70 2.45 -13.32
CA ARG A 59 11.67 3.54 -13.17
C ARG A 59 13.10 3.06 -12.86
N ILE A 60 13.23 1.85 -12.30
CA ILE A 60 14.51 1.20 -11.98
C ILE A 60 14.93 0.30 -13.14
N VAL A 61 15.62 0.87 -14.13
CA VAL A 61 16.15 0.11 -15.28
C VAL A 61 17.51 -0.51 -14.94
N SER A 62 17.58 -1.84 -14.96
CA SER A 62 18.86 -2.58 -14.91
C SER A 62 19.58 -2.46 -16.26
N THR A 63 20.86 -2.12 -16.23
CA THR A 63 21.73 -2.06 -17.42
C THR A 63 22.11 -3.44 -17.95
N LYS A 64 22.10 -4.47 -17.09
CA LYS A 64 22.32 -5.86 -17.50
C LYS A 64 20.98 -6.53 -17.77
N ARG A 65 20.92 -7.30 -18.86
CA ARG A 65 19.78 -8.12 -19.36
C ARG A 65 19.49 -9.31 -18.44
N GLU A 66 19.41 -9.08 -17.13
CA GLU A 66 19.07 -10.09 -16.13
C GLU A 66 17.55 -10.16 -15.98
N ARG A 67 16.96 -11.25 -16.47
CA ARG A 67 15.50 -11.46 -16.54
C ARG A 67 14.80 -11.53 -15.17
N LEU A 68 15.51 -11.78 -14.07
CA LEU A 68 14.97 -11.71 -12.70
C LEU A 68 16.12 -11.86 -11.70
N SER A 69 16.87 -10.78 -11.49
CA SER A 69 17.96 -10.78 -10.51
C SER A 69 17.40 -10.83 -9.08
N LYS A 70 18.12 -11.44 -8.12
CA LYS A 70 17.77 -11.42 -6.68
C LYS A 70 17.41 -10.01 -6.18
N ARG A 71 18.04 -8.99 -6.76
CA ARG A 71 17.79 -7.56 -6.46
C ARG A 71 16.35 -7.09 -6.73
N PHE A 72 15.69 -7.62 -7.76
CA PHE A 72 14.30 -7.25 -8.08
C PHE A 72 13.31 -7.98 -7.18
N TRP A 73 13.56 -9.24 -6.85
CA TRP A 73 12.74 -9.94 -5.85
C TRP A 73 12.81 -9.24 -4.49
N LEU A 74 14.01 -8.83 -4.08
CA LEU A 74 14.23 -8.04 -2.87
C LEU A 74 13.65 -6.62 -2.93
N LEU A 75 13.39 -6.07 -4.13
CA LEU A 75 12.74 -4.76 -4.29
C LEU A 75 11.28 -4.83 -3.83
N GLY A 76 10.52 -5.82 -4.30
CA GLY A 76 9.13 -6.02 -3.89
C GLY A 76 9.02 -6.23 -2.38
N LEU A 77 9.86 -7.10 -1.83
CA LEU A 77 9.93 -7.34 -0.38
C LEU A 77 10.27 -6.06 0.40
N ARG A 78 11.30 -5.32 0.00
CA ARG A 78 11.71 -4.07 0.69
C ARG A 78 10.61 -3.01 0.63
N MET A 79 9.98 -2.83 -0.53
CA MET A 79 8.88 -1.88 -0.65
C MET A 79 7.70 -2.28 0.22
N ALA A 80 7.34 -3.57 0.26
CA ALA A 80 6.25 -4.06 1.10
C ALA A 80 6.54 -3.80 2.58
N VAL A 81 7.76 -4.06 3.06
CA VAL A 81 8.17 -3.80 4.45
C VAL A 81 8.11 -2.30 4.78
N ILE A 82 8.60 -1.43 3.91
CA ILE A 82 8.56 0.03 4.13
C ILE A 82 7.10 0.53 4.14
N CYS A 83 6.30 0.10 3.18
CA CYS A 83 4.89 0.51 3.09
C CYS A 83 4.07 -0.01 4.27
N LEU A 84 4.35 -1.24 4.74
CA LEU A 84 3.76 -1.78 5.96
C LEU A 84 4.17 -0.98 7.21
N GLY A 85 5.44 -0.58 7.32
CA GLY A 85 5.89 0.28 8.41
C GLY A 85 5.14 1.61 8.45
N ILE A 86 4.89 2.21 7.28
CA ILE A 86 4.09 3.43 7.17
C ILE A 86 2.61 3.14 7.43
N ASP A 87 2.08 1.99 6.97
CA ASP A 87 0.71 1.58 7.22
C ASP A 87 0.41 1.48 8.71
N ILE A 88 1.29 0.82 9.47
CA ILE A 88 1.19 0.71 10.93
C ILE A 88 1.16 2.10 11.58
N VAL A 89 2.06 3.01 11.17
CA VAL A 89 2.09 4.37 11.71
C VAL A 89 0.79 5.13 11.41
N ILE A 90 0.29 5.01 10.18
CA ILE A 90 -0.98 5.65 9.78
C ILE A 90 -2.17 5.01 10.52
N THR A 91 -2.19 3.69 10.69
CA THR A 91 -3.24 2.97 11.42
C THR A 91 -3.27 3.40 12.89
N LEU A 92 -2.10 3.53 13.53
CA LEU A 92 -1.98 3.98 14.91
C LEU A 92 -2.43 5.44 15.07
N ALA A 93 -1.99 6.34 14.20
CA ALA A 93 -2.22 7.78 14.32
C ALA A 93 -3.59 8.24 13.78
N CYS A 94 -4.01 7.73 12.63
CA CYS A 94 -5.18 8.22 11.88
C CYS A 94 -6.35 7.23 11.87
N GLY A 95 -6.10 5.95 12.15
CA GLY A 95 -7.14 4.91 12.24
C GLY A 95 -7.12 3.91 11.10
N LEU A 96 -8.01 2.93 11.23
CA LEU A 96 -8.16 1.83 10.28
C LEU A 96 -8.83 2.35 9.01
N SER A 97 -8.17 2.22 7.86
CA SER A 97 -8.85 2.46 6.58
C SER A 97 -9.97 1.45 6.40
N VAL A 98 -10.97 1.86 5.63
CA VAL A 98 -11.94 0.93 5.07
C VAL A 98 -11.17 -0.11 4.26
N ASN A 99 -11.08 -1.33 4.78
CA ASN A 99 -10.47 -2.45 4.05
C ASN A 99 -11.18 -2.64 2.72
N ALA A 100 -10.44 -3.13 1.71
CA ALA A 100 -10.96 -3.51 0.39
C ALA A 100 -12.14 -4.52 0.42
N PHE A 101 -12.41 -5.12 1.59
CA PHE A 101 -13.46 -6.12 1.81
C PHE A 101 -14.64 -5.60 2.64
N GLY A 102 -14.76 -4.28 2.79
CA GLY A 102 -15.85 -3.66 3.53
C GLY A 102 -15.50 -3.41 5.00
N GLY A 103 -16.00 -2.29 5.51
CA GLY A 103 -15.80 -1.80 6.86
C GLY A 103 -16.19 -0.33 6.96
N VAL A 104 -16.59 0.11 8.14
CA VAL A 104 -16.76 1.55 8.41
C VAL A 104 -15.38 2.10 8.77
N GLN A 105 -15.04 3.29 8.31
CA GLN A 105 -13.82 3.96 8.74
C GLN A 105 -13.86 4.10 10.27
N GLN A 106 -12.88 3.51 10.94
CA GLN A 106 -12.80 3.59 12.39
C GLN A 106 -11.63 4.50 12.75
N GLY A 107 -11.86 5.41 13.71
CA GLY A 107 -10.88 6.41 14.13
C GLY A 107 -9.56 5.82 14.69
N PRO A 108 -8.69 6.67 15.24
CA PRO A 108 -7.31 6.31 15.62
C PRO A 108 -7.22 5.03 16.44
N ALA A 109 -6.43 4.05 16.00
CA ALA A 109 -6.30 2.76 16.69
C ALA A 109 -5.68 2.93 18.10
N LEU A 110 -4.75 3.89 18.26
CA LEU A 110 -4.17 4.22 19.58
C LEU A 110 -5.25 4.57 20.60
N TRP A 111 -6.18 5.44 20.25
CA TRP A 111 -7.26 5.85 21.16
C TRP A 111 -8.18 4.67 21.50
N ARG A 112 -8.43 3.79 20.53
CA ARG A 112 -9.35 2.65 20.68
C ARG A 112 -8.76 1.46 21.45
N LEU A 113 -7.44 1.35 21.52
CA LEU A 113 -6.75 0.36 22.36
C LEU A 113 -6.95 0.63 23.86
N PHE A 114 -7.13 1.90 24.26
CA PHE A 114 -7.24 2.30 25.66
C PHE A 114 -8.68 2.58 26.13
N ILE A 115 -9.67 2.51 25.24
CA ILE A 115 -11.08 2.73 25.59
C ILE A 115 -11.81 1.40 25.78
N ALA A 116 -12.66 1.32 26.80
CA ALA A 116 -13.61 0.23 26.99
C ALA A 116 -14.95 0.54 26.32
N GLY A 117 -15.61 -0.49 25.75
CA GLY A 117 -16.94 -0.37 25.13
C GLY A 117 -16.99 -0.90 23.68
N PRO A 118 -18.08 -0.65 22.94
CA PRO A 118 -18.29 -1.18 21.59
C PRO A 118 -17.28 -0.66 20.55
N ASN A 119 -16.52 0.38 20.89
CA ASN A 119 -15.46 0.94 20.05
C ASN A 119 -14.06 0.46 20.45
N HIS A 120 -13.92 -0.42 21.44
CA HIS A 120 -12.64 -1.02 21.83
C HIS A 120 -12.05 -1.81 20.64
N LEU A 121 -10.75 -1.67 20.42
CA LEU A 121 -10.02 -2.47 19.44
C LEU A 121 -9.13 -3.45 20.20
N GLY A 122 -9.37 -4.75 20.03
CA GLY A 122 -8.51 -5.76 20.63
C GLY A 122 -7.11 -5.76 19.98
N LEU A 123 -6.06 -5.98 20.78
CA LEU A 123 -4.69 -6.19 20.26
C LEU A 123 -4.63 -7.31 19.21
N LEU A 124 -5.42 -8.38 19.38
CA LEU A 124 -5.52 -9.46 18.42
C LEU A 124 -6.20 -9.02 17.12
N GLU A 125 -7.25 -8.21 17.19
CA GLU A 125 -7.95 -7.70 16.00
C GLU A 125 -7.06 -6.76 15.19
N LEU A 126 -6.31 -5.90 15.88
CA LEU A 126 -5.27 -5.07 15.26
C LEU A 126 -4.19 -5.95 14.61
N GLY A 127 -3.72 -6.98 15.31
CA GLY A 127 -2.74 -7.93 14.78
C GLY A 127 -3.23 -8.65 13.52
N PHE A 128 -4.47 -9.14 13.51
CA PHE A 128 -5.08 -9.76 12.32
C PHE A 128 -5.26 -8.78 11.16
N TYR A 129 -5.66 -7.54 11.45
CA TYR A 129 -5.78 -6.49 10.44
C TYR A 129 -4.42 -6.22 9.78
N GLU A 130 -3.39 -5.94 10.58
CA GLU A 130 -2.05 -5.64 10.08
C GLU A 130 -1.42 -6.84 9.34
N LEU A 131 -1.67 -8.07 9.82
CA LEU A 131 -1.19 -9.28 9.15
C LEU A 131 -1.88 -9.48 7.79
N LYS A 132 -3.16 -9.16 7.67
CA LYS A 132 -3.87 -9.16 6.39
C LYS A 132 -3.31 -8.10 5.45
N SER A 133 -3.08 -6.87 5.93
CA SER A 133 -2.42 -5.81 5.16
C SER A 133 -1.03 -6.24 4.69
N ALA A 134 -0.25 -6.87 5.57
CA ALA A 134 1.07 -7.40 5.26
C ALA A 134 1.03 -8.44 4.13
N ALA A 135 0.13 -9.42 4.23
CA ALA A 135 -0.02 -10.46 3.23
C ALA A 135 -0.44 -9.91 1.87
N LEU A 136 -1.36 -8.94 1.84
CA LEU A 136 -1.79 -8.27 0.61
C LEU A 136 -0.64 -7.46 0.00
N LEU A 137 0.08 -6.67 0.80
CA LEU A 137 1.21 -5.88 0.30
C LEU A 137 2.32 -6.77 -0.27
N LEU A 138 2.67 -7.84 0.43
CA LEU A 138 3.66 -8.80 -0.03
C LEU A 138 3.24 -9.46 -1.34
N SER A 139 2.02 -9.97 -1.42
CA SER A 139 1.52 -10.66 -2.62
C SER A 139 1.43 -9.73 -3.82
N PHE A 140 0.77 -8.57 -3.69
CA PHE A 140 0.63 -7.63 -4.81
C PHE A 140 1.97 -7.04 -5.23
N PHE A 141 2.81 -6.56 -4.31
CA PHE A 141 4.07 -5.94 -4.71
C PHE A 141 5.04 -6.94 -5.33
N THR A 142 5.05 -8.20 -4.88
CA THR A 142 5.89 -9.22 -5.53
C THR A 142 5.36 -9.58 -6.92
N LEU A 143 4.05 -9.78 -7.07
CA LEU A 143 3.42 -10.07 -8.37
C LEU A 143 3.60 -8.91 -9.35
N ASP A 144 3.38 -7.67 -8.92
CA ASP A 144 3.50 -6.49 -9.78
C ASP A 144 4.92 -6.28 -10.26
N VAL A 145 5.92 -6.47 -9.40
CA VAL A 145 7.33 -6.40 -9.79
C VAL A 145 7.64 -7.46 -10.84
N ILE A 146 7.15 -8.70 -10.65
CA ILE A 146 7.37 -9.80 -11.59
C ILE A 146 6.67 -9.51 -12.94
N CYS A 147 5.37 -9.20 -12.92
CA CYS A 147 4.57 -8.90 -14.10
C CYS A 147 5.13 -7.71 -14.87
N THR A 148 5.52 -6.64 -14.16
CA THR A 148 6.10 -5.44 -14.79
C THR A 148 7.44 -5.75 -15.44
N ARG A 149 8.29 -6.58 -14.82
CA ARG A 149 9.56 -7.00 -15.43
C ARG A 149 9.34 -7.91 -16.64
N LEU A 150 8.44 -8.88 -16.56
CA LEU A 150 8.10 -9.75 -17.68
C LEU A 150 7.56 -8.96 -18.88
N ALA A 151 6.75 -7.93 -18.63
CA ALA A 151 6.22 -7.04 -19.67
C ALA A 151 7.30 -6.14 -20.32
N MET A 152 8.43 -5.92 -19.63
CA MET A 152 9.52 -5.06 -20.12
C MET A 152 10.60 -5.81 -20.93
N GLY A 153 10.61 -7.15 -20.93
CA GLY A 153 11.54 -7.99 -21.69
C GLY A 153 12.90 -8.23 -21.03
#